data_AF-A0A7S1Y8V1-F1
#
_entry.id   AF-A0A7S1Y8V1-F1
#
_cell.length_a   1.000
_cell.length_b   1.000
_cell.length_c   1.000
_cell.angle_alpha   90.00
_cell.angle_beta   90.00
_cell.angle_gamma   90.00
#
_symmetry.space_group_name_H-M   'P 1'
#
loop_
_entity.id
_entity.type
_entity.pdbx_description
1 polymer ?
#
loop_
_entity_poly.entity_id
_entity_poly.type
_entity_poly.pdbx_seq_one_letter_code
_entity_poly.pdbx_strand_id
1 'polypeptide(L)'
;DDPELVAELTDECLTLLRDGKLPALPISVYAQEDYQDAMHCMINGHHTGKLVLTTPALGREVSVVDARPVFGRHTVLLSGCFGEFGLRVLSYVVALGAKNIAVLDRDPERKRSVEWLRQRSCIANSTADSCDDIRIEIIFCDVAKYGDVVKAVDSV
;
A
#
# COMPACT_ATOMS: atom_id res chain seq x y z
N ASP A 1 3.14 15.57 -10.42
CA ASP A 1 4.58 15.28 -10.37
C ASP A 1 5.22 15.68 -11.68
N ASP A 2 5.83 16.87 -11.72
CA ASP A 2 6.61 17.35 -12.86
C ASP A 2 8.08 16.96 -12.64
N PRO A 3 8.61 15.96 -13.37
CA PRO A 3 9.96 15.48 -13.15
C PRO A 3 11.04 16.52 -13.48
N GLU A 4 10.77 17.43 -14.42
CA GLU A 4 11.74 18.46 -14.83
C GLU A 4 11.90 19.50 -13.73
N LEU A 5 10.79 19.97 -13.15
CA LEU A 5 10.80 20.89 -12.02
C LEU A 5 11.48 20.28 -10.78
N VAL A 6 11.24 18.99 -10.48
CA VAL A 6 11.90 18.31 -9.36
C VAL A 6 13.41 18.22 -9.58
N ALA A 7 13.83 17.90 -10.81
CA ALA A 7 15.24 17.84 -11.15
C ALA A 7 15.91 19.21 -11.00
N GLU A 8 15.28 20.27 -11.50
CA GLU A 8 15.76 21.65 -11.39
C GLU A 8 15.94 22.08 -9.92
N LEU A 9 14.90 21.94 -9.10
CA LEU A 9 14.95 22.31 -7.68
C LEU A 9 15.99 21.51 -6.90
N THR A 10 16.15 20.22 -7.24
CA THR A 10 17.16 19.36 -6.60
C THR A 10 18.57 19.83 -6.94
N ASP A 11 18.85 20.17 -8.21
CA ASP A 11 20.17 20.64 -8.63
C ASP A 11 20.52 21.99 -8.00
N GLU A 12 19.53 22.89 -7.88
CA GLU A 12 19.69 24.15 -7.18
C GLU A 12 20.05 23.93 -5.69
N CYS A 13 19.30 23.06 -4.99
CA CYS A 13 19.56 22.74 -3.58
C CYS A 13 20.96 22.13 -3.39
N LEU A 14 21.38 21.22 -4.28
CA LEU A 14 22.70 20.60 -4.24
C LEU A 14 23.81 21.64 -4.49
N THR A 15 23.59 22.59 -5.39
CA THR A 15 24.52 23.69 -5.65
C THR A 15 24.68 24.57 -4.40
N LEU A 16 23.58 24.95 -3.77
CA LEU A 16 23.59 25.76 -2.54
C LEU A 16 24.27 25.03 -1.36
N LEU A 17 24.09 23.71 -1.25
CA LEU A 17 24.80 22.88 -0.26
C LEU A 17 26.30 22.83 -0.53
N ARG A 18 26.72 22.60 -1.78
CA ARG A 18 28.14 22.56 -2.19
C ARG A 18 28.84 23.90 -1.95
N ASP A 19 28.14 24.99 -2.21
CA ASP A 19 28.61 26.35 -1.97
C ASP A 19 28.64 26.73 -0.47
N GLY A 20 28.13 25.87 0.42
CA GLY A 20 28.05 26.13 1.86
C GLY A 20 27.01 27.20 2.24
N LYS A 21 26.09 27.55 1.34
CA LYS A 21 25.06 28.58 1.54
C LYS A 21 23.85 28.07 2.35
N LEU A 22 23.74 26.75 2.54
CA LEU A 22 22.72 26.11 3.35
C LEU A 22 23.37 25.47 4.59
N PRO A 23 23.48 26.20 5.72
CA PRO A 23 23.99 25.63 6.96
C PRO A 23 23.00 24.60 7.51
N ALA A 24 23.53 23.58 8.21
CA ALA A 24 22.69 22.59 8.87
C ALA A 24 21.79 23.25 9.94
N LEU A 25 20.51 22.89 9.93
CA LEU A 25 19.59 23.29 11.00
C LEU A 25 19.96 22.59 12.31
N PRO A 26 19.65 23.18 13.48
CA PRO A 26 19.73 22.46 14.75
C PRO A 26 18.96 21.14 14.67
N ILE A 27 19.56 20.05 15.18
CA ILE A 27 18.97 18.71 15.15
C ILE A 27 18.71 18.26 16.58
N SER A 28 17.47 17.88 16.87
CA SER A 28 17.10 17.20 18.10
C SER A 28 16.83 15.73 17.78
N VAL A 29 17.61 14.85 18.39
CA VAL A 29 17.56 13.41 18.11
C VAL A 29 16.75 12.70 19.18
N TYR A 30 15.82 11.86 18.76
CA TYR A 30 14.97 11.02 19.60
C TYR A 30 15.20 9.56 19.25
N ALA A 31 15.14 8.67 20.24
CA ALA A 31 15.07 7.24 19.95
C ALA A 31 13.72 6.91 19.30
N GLN A 32 13.64 5.83 18.52
CA GLN A 32 12.37 5.38 17.93
C GLN A 32 11.29 5.09 19.00
N GLU A 33 11.72 4.68 20.20
CA GLU A 33 10.86 4.45 21.36
C GLU A 33 10.17 5.74 21.86
N ASP A 34 10.85 6.87 21.69
CA ASP A 34 10.38 8.19 22.12
C ASP A 34 9.59 8.90 21.01
N TYR A 35 9.08 8.15 20.02
CA TYR A 35 8.32 8.69 18.89
C TYR A 35 7.18 9.60 19.35
N GLN A 36 6.44 9.20 20.38
CA GLN A 36 5.32 9.98 20.90
C GLN A 36 5.79 11.34 21.45
N ASP A 37 6.92 11.37 22.15
CA ASP A 37 7.49 12.60 22.71
C ASP A 37 8.03 13.52 21.61
N ALA A 38 8.67 12.96 20.58
CA ALA A 38 9.08 13.71 19.39
C ALA A 38 7.87 14.38 18.70
N MET A 39 6.77 13.63 18.55
CA MET A 39 5.53 14.13 17.97
C MET A 39 4.89 15.21 18.84
N HIS A 40 4.85 15.04 20.17
CA HIS A 40 4.35 16.08 21.08
C HIS A 40 5.21 17.34 21.04
N CYS A 41 6.54 17.21 21.00
CA CYS A 41 7.45 18.34 20.83
C CYS A 41 7.18 19.09 19.51
N MET A 42 6.93 18.34 18.43
CA MET A 42 6.56 18.90 17.13
C MET A 42 5.23 19.66 17.17
N ILE A 43 4.17 19.01 17.66
CA ILE A 43 2.79 19.53 17.69
C ILE A 43 2.69 20.79 18.56
N ASN A 44 3.39 20.81 19.71
CA ASN A 44 3.39 21.96 20.61
C ASN A 44 4.32 23.09 20.14
N GLY A 45 5.04 22.93 19.03
CA GLY A 45 5.95 23.94 18.50
C GLY A 45 7.19 24.19 19.35
N HIS A 46 7.54 23.27 20.25
CA HIS A 46 8.69 23.39 21.16
C HIS A 46 10.02 22.94 20.53
N HIS A 47 10.13 22.98 19.21
CA HIS A 47 11.33 22.57 18.49
C HIS A 47 11.87 23.71 17.62
N THR A 48 13.19 23.76 17.47
CA THR A 48 13.87 24.63 16.51
C THR A 48 14.72 23.74 15.62
N GLY A 49 14.56 23.87 14.31
CA GLY A 49 15.24 23.00 13.34
C GLY A 49 14.51 21.67 13.14
N LYS A 50 15.25 20.56 13.06
CA LYS A 50 14.71 19.25 12.67
C LYS A 50 14.69 18.28 13.84
N LEU A 51 13.56 17.60 14.03
CA LEU A 51 13.47 16.42 14.88
C LEU A 51 13.82 15.17 14.07
N VAL A 52 14.75 14.36 14.57
CA VAL A 52 15.25 13.15 13.88
C VAL A 52 15.07 11.93 14.78
N LEU A 53 14.48 10.87 14.24
CA LEU A 53 14.36 9.58 14.92
C LEU A 53 15.53 8.69 14.53
N THR A 54 16.19 8.09 15.51
CA THR A 54 17.24 7.10 15.24
C THR A 54 16.62 5.75 14.91
N THR A 55 17.17 5.06 13.92
CA THR A 55 16.84 3.66 13.68
C THR A 55 17.22 2.81 14.89
N PRO A 56 16.41 1.77 15.22
CA PRO A 56 16.77 0.82 16.27
C PRO A 56 18.09 0.13 15.95
N ALA A 57 18.85 -0.23 16.98
CA ALA A 57 20.04 -1.05 16.81
C ALA A 57 19.70 -2.38 16.10
N LEU A 58 20.59 -2.85 15.24
CA LEU A 58 20.48 -4.14 14.56
C LEU A 58 20.18 -5.25 15.57
N GLY A 59 19.08 -5.99 15.35
CA GLY A 59 18.64 -7.08 16.21
C GLY A 59 17.64 -6.69 17.31
N ARG A 60 17.30 -5.41 17.46
CA ARG A 60 16.20 -4.99 18.33
C ARG A 60 14.88 -5.14 17.59
N GLU A 61 14.01 -6.02 18.06
CA GLU A 61 12.65 -6.13 17.54
C GLU A 61 11.87 -4.85 17.88
N VAL A 62 11.37 -4.18 16.85
CA VAL A 62 10.37 -3.12 17.00
C VAL A 62 9.02 -3.81 17.00
N SER A 63 8.22 -3.58 18.04
CA SER A 63 6.84 -4.06 18.07
C SER A 63 6.05 -3.35 16.97
N VAL A 64 5.83 -4.04 15.86
CA VAL A 64 4.97 -3.56 14.79
C VAL A 64 3.53 -3.68 15.29
N VAL A 65 2.94 -2.56 15.70
CA VAL A 65 1.54 -2.49 16.17
C VAL A 65 0.57 -2.95 15.07
N ASP A 66 0.99 -2.80 13.82
CA ASP A 66 0.24 -3.19 12.65
C ASP A 66 0.91 -4.36 11.90
N ALA A 67 0.67 -5.57 12.38
CA ALA A 67 1.17 -6.80 11.77
C ALA A 67 0.34 -7.24 10.54
N ARG A 68 -0.47 -6.34 9.94
CA ARG A 68 -1.29 -6.72 8.78
C ARG A 68 -0.37 -7.23 7.66
N PRO A 69 -0.67 -8.42 7.09
CA PRO A 69 0.15 -8.98 6.03
C PRO A 69 0.11 -8.05 4.83
N VAL A 70 1.28 -7.61 4.38
CA VAL A 70 1.40 -6.97 3.08
C VAL A 70 1.36 -8.10 2.06
N PHE A 71 0.30 -8.14 1.25
CA PHE A 71 0.15 -9.12 0.17
C PHE A 71 1.16 -8.78 -0.92
N GLY A 72 2.42 -9.19 -0.78
CA GLY A 72 3.52 -8.80 -1.67
C GLY A 72 3.29 -9.10 -3.16
N ARG A 73 3.86 -10.19 -3.69
CA ARG A 73 3.68 -10.59 -5.11
C ARG A 73 2.75 -11.79 -5.29
N HIS A 74 2.12 -12.26 -4.21
CA HIS A 74 1.23 -13.42 -4.23
C HIS A 74 -0.10 -13.10 -4.89
N THR A 75 -0.75 -14.11 -5.45
CA THR A 75 -2.14 -13.99 -5.92
C THR A 75 -3.11 -14.28 -4.79
N VAL A 76 -4.06 -13.37 -4.58
CA VAL A 76 -5.14 -13.51 -3.61
C VAL A 76 -6.37 -14.04 -4.31
N LEU A 77 -6.81 -15.23 -3.92
CA LEU A 77 -8.02 -15.86 -4.43
C LEU A 77 -9.21 -15.52 -3.54
N LEU A 78 -10.27 -14.97 -4.14
CA LEU A 78 -11.47 -14.51 -3.45
C LEU A 78 -12.72 -15.19 -4.03
N SER A 79 -13.48 -15.88 -3.20
CA SER A 79 -14.78 -16.44 -3.59
C SER A 79 -15.94 -15.53 -3.15
N GLY A 80 -16.97 -15.39 -3.99
CA GLY A 80 -18.19 -14.65 -3.61
C GLY A 80 -18.03 -13.13 -3.62
N CYS A 81 -17.03 -12.61 -4.35
CA CYS A 81 -16.71 -11.17 -4.40
C CYS A 81 -17.81 -10.28 -5.00
N PHE A 82 -18.78 -10.86 -5.71
CA PHE A 82 -19.87 -10.11 -6.35
C PHE A 82 -20.98 -9.69 -5.38
N GLY A 83 -20.94 -10.10 -4.11
CA GLY A 83 -21.83 -9.57 -3.06
C GLY A 83 -21.32 -8.24 -2.47
N GLU A 84 -22.15 -7.53 -1.71
CA GLU A 84 -21.73 -6.27 -1.07
C GLU A 84 -20.55 -6.45 -0.11
N PHE A 85 -20.54 -7.52 0.67
CA PHE A 85 -19.42 -7.84 1.56
C PHE A 85 -18.15 -8.16 0.75
N GLY A 86 -18.28 -8.98 -0.29
CA GLY A 86 -17.17 -9.39 -1.14
C GLY A 86 -16.49 -8.22 -1.85
N LEU A 87 -17.25 -7.21 -2.26
CA LEU A 87 -16.71 -5.97 -2.81
C LEU A 87 -15.85 -5.20 -1.80
N ARG A 88 -16.28 -5.13 -0.53
CA ARG A 88 -15.51 -4.48 0.54
C ARG A 88 -14.24 -5.25 0.90
N VAL A 89 -14.31 -6.58 0.90
CA VAL A 89 -13.14 -7.45 1.10
C VAL A 89 -12.14 -7.24 -0.03
N LEU A 90 -12.61 -7.13 -1.27
CA LEU A 90 -11.77 -6.83 -2.43
C LEU A 90 -11.01 -5.51 -2.25
N SER A 91 -11.71 -4.43 -1.87
CA SER A 91 -11.06 -3.13 -1.58
C SER A 91 -10.05 -3.23 -0.44
N TYR A 92 -10.39 -4.00 0.60
CA TYR A 92 -9.54 -4.18 1.76
C TYR A 92 -8.23 -4.90 1.43
N VAL A 93 -8.28 -6.00 0.67
CA VAL A 93 -7.05 -6.72 0.28
C VAL A 93 -6.16 -5.90 -0.65
N VAL A 94 -6.75 -5.09 -1.53
CA VAL A 94 -6.00 -4.12 -2.34
C VAL A 94 -5.31 -3.09 -1.45
N ALA A 95 -6.00 -2.54 -0.45
CA ALA A 95 -5.40 -1.59 0.49
C ALA A 95 -4.27 -2.21 1.34
N LEU A 96 -4.26 -3.54 1.49
CA LEU A 96 -3.18 -4.30 2.09
C LEU A 96 -2.05 -4.66 1.10
N GLY A 97 -2.10 -4.15 -0.12
CA GLY A 97 -1.05 -4.27 -1.12
C GLY A 97 -1.24 -5.38 -2.15
N ALA A 98 -2.38 -6.09 -2.15
CA ALA A 98 -2.60 -7.18 -3.10
C ALA A 98 -2.65 -6.67 -4.55
N LYS A 99 -1.69 -7.11 -5.38
CA LYS A 99 -1.59 -6.71 -6.80
C LYS A 99 -2.20 -7.72 -7.77
N ASN A 100 -2.19 -9.00 -7.42
CA ASN A 100 -2.76 -10.07 -8.25
C ASN A 100 -3.98 -10.66 -7.53
N ILE A 101 -5.15 -10.60 -8.17
CA ILE A 101 -6.41 -11.02 -7.55
C ILE A 101 -7.18 -11.93 -8.51
N ALA A 102 -7.51 -13.12 -8.04
CA ALA A 102 -8.35 -14.08 -8.74
C ALA A 102 -9.73 -14.15 -8.06
N VAL A 103 -10.78 -13.73 -8.76
CA VAL A 103 -12.15 -13.73 -8.25
C VAL A 103 -12.89 -14.95 -8.79
N LEU A 104 -13.33 -15.83 -7.89
CA LEU A 104 -14.15 -16.98 -8.26
C LEU A 104 -15.62 -16.56 -8.45
N ASP A 105 -16.17 -16.89 -9.62
CA ASP A 105 -17.61 -16.83 -9.90
C ASP A 105 -18.14 -18.22 -10.21
N ARG A 106 -19.33 -18.55 -9.72
CA ARG A 106 -19.99 -19.82 -10.05
C ARG A 106 -20.81 -19.76 -11.34
N ASP A 107 -21.11 -18.56 -11.82
CA ASP A 107 -22.15 -18.34 -12.82
C ASP A 107 -21.66 -17.46 -13.99
N PRO A 108 -21.26 -18.07 -15.12
CA PRO A 108 -20.78 -17.32 -16.29
C PRO A 108 -21.86 -16.47 -16.96
N GLU A 109 -23.14 -16.75 -16.73
CA GLU A 109 -24.24 -15.99 -17.33
C GLU A 109 -24.52 -14.67 -16.60
N ARG A 110 -23.99 -14.52 -15.38
CA ARG A 110 -24.19 -13.32 -14.54
C ARG A 110 -23.53 -12.06 -15.12
N LYS A 111 -22.69 -12.21 -16.17
CA LYS A 111 -22.07 -11.14 -16.99
C LYS A 111 -21.41 -10.01 -16.18
N ARG A 112 -20.92 -10.29 -14.97
CA ARG A 112 -20.20 -9.29 -14.17
C ARG A 112 -18.76 -9.25 -14.61
N SER A 113 -18.34 -8.10 -15.16
CA SER A 113 -16.99 -7.90 -15.67
C SER A 113 -16.01 -7.45 -14.59
N VAL A 114 -14.73 -7.51 -14.89
CA VAL A 114 -13.68 -6.89 -14.06
C VAL A 114 -13.94 -5.40 -13.88
N GLU A 115 -14.40 -4.72 -14.93
CA GLU A 115 -14.77 -3.31 -14.86
C GLU A 115 -15.91 -3.06 -13.86
N TRP A 116 -16.92 -3.93 -13.84
CA TRP A 116 -17.99 -3.87 -12.85
C TRP A 116 -17.44 -4.00 -11.41
N LEU A 117 -16.49 -4.92 -11.18
CA LEU A 117 -15.83 -5.06 -9.88
C LEU A 117 -15.07 -3.79 -9.50
N ARG A 118 -14.28 -3.20 -10.41
CA ARG A 118 -13.52 -1.96 -10.16
C ARG A 118 -14.43 -0.80 -9.77
N GLN A 119 -15.52 -0.61 -10.50
CA GLN A 119 -16.49 0.46 -10.24
C GLN A 119 -17.20 0.27 -8.90
N ARG A 120 -17.60 -0.95 -8.55
CA ARG A 120 -18.41 -1.23 -7.36
C ARG A 120 -17.62 -1.40 -6.07
N SER A 121 -16.34 -1.75 -6.17
CA SER A 121 -15.43 -1.87 -5.02
C SER A 121 -14.71 -0.57 -4.68
N CYS A 122 -14.82 0.47 -5.52
CA CYS A 122 -14.12 1.74 -5.34
C CYS A 122 -12.58 1.60 -5.29
N ILE A 123 -12.01 0.51 -5.83
CA ILE A 123 -10.56 0.30 -5.90
C ILE A 123 -9.86 1.44 -6.65
N ALA A 124 -10.50 1.97 -7.70
CA ALA A 124 -9.95 3.09 -8.50
C ALA A 124 -9.70 4.37 -7.68
N ASN A 125 -10.34 4.52 -6.52
CA ASN A 125 -10.20 5.69 -5.65
C ASN A 125 -9.25 5.45 -4.47
N SER A 126 -8.68 4.24 -4.33
CA SER A 126 -8.15 3.77 -3.04
C SER A 126 -6.63 3.75 -2.88
N THR A 127 -5.81 4.13 -3.85
CA THR A 127 -4.34 4.09 -3.66
C THR A 127 -3.57 5.21 -4.37
N ALA A 128 -2.45 5.61 -3.74
CA ALA A 128 -1.41 6.46 -4.33
C ALA A 128 -0.66 5.75 -5.48
N ASP A 129 -0.75 4.42 -5.57
CA ASP A 129 -0.34 3.64 -6.73
C ASP A 129 -1.46 3.64 -7.79
N SER A 130 -1.12 3.90 -9.05
CA SER A 130 -2.06 3.88 -10.16
C SER A 130 -2.81 2.55 -10.24
N CYS A 131 -4.15 2.61 -10.36
CA CYS A 131 -5.07 1.47 -10.47
C CYS A 131 -4.69 0.45 -11.57
N ASP A 132 -3.85 0.85 -12.52
CA ASP A 132 -3.32 0.05 -13.62
C ASP A 132 -2.39 -1.09 -13.17
N ASP A 133 -1.81 -1.03 -11.96
CA ASP A 133 -0.90 -2.08 -11.47
C ASP A 133 -1.64 -3.24 -10.76
N ILE A 134 -2.97 -3.14 -10.58
CA ILE A 134 -3.78 -4.18 -9.95
C ILE A 134 -4.38 -5.07 -11.05
N ARG A 135 -4.00 -6.35 -11.08
CA ARG A 135 -4.54 -7.36 -11.99
C ARG A 135 -5.67 -8.12 -11.33
N ILE A 136 -6.84 -8.11 -11.96
CA ILE A 136 -8.02 -8.84 -11.52
C ILE A 136 -8.45 -9.77 -12.64
N GLU A 137 -8.56 -11.06 -12.32
CA GLU A 137 -9.10 -12.09 -13.21
C GLU A 137 -10.36 -12.70 -12.59
N ILE A 138 -11.33 -13.07 -13.44
CA ILE A 138 -12.53 -13.79 -13.01
C ILE A 138 -12.41 -15.22 -13.49
N ILE A 139 -12.41 -16.16 -12.55
CA ILE A 139 -12.29 -17.60 -12.82
C ILE A 139 -13.63 -18.25 -12.51
N PHE A 140 -14.21 -18.92 -13.50
CA PHE A 140 -15.46 -19.63 -13.31
C PHE A 140 -15.21 -20.96 -12.60
N CYS A 141 -15.72 -21.07 -11.37
CA CYS A 141 -15.49 -22.20 -10.48
C CYS A 141 -16.71 -22.44 -9.59
N ASP A 142 -17.23 -23.66 -9.60
CA ASP A 142 -18.14 -24.14 -8.57
C ASP A 142 -17.33 -24.65 -7.38
N VAL A 143 -17.20 -23.82 -6.34
CA VAL A 143 -16.41 -24.15 -5.13
C VAL A 143 -16.94 -25.39 -4.39
N ALA A 144 -18.19 -25.81 -4.64
CA ALA A 144 -18.72 -27.05 -4.08
C ALA A 144 -18.12 -28.31 -4.72
N LYS A 145 -17.48 -28.19 -5.89
CA LYS A 145 -16.87 -29.31 -6.62
C LYS A 145 -15.36 -29.24 -6.51
N TYR A 146 -14.77 -30.22 -5.83
CA TYR A 146 -13.33 -30.29 -5.62
C TYR A 146 -12.52 -30.21 -6.92
N GLY A 147 -12.96 -30.92 -7.97
CA GLY A 147 -12.28 -30.91 -9.26
C GLY A 147 -12.28 -29.56 -9.98
N ASP A 148 -13.26 -28.70 -9.71
CA ASP A 148 -13.31 -27.35 -10.27
C ASP A 148 -12.40 -26.40 -9.48
N VAL A 149 -12.34 -26.57 -8.15
CA VAL A 149 -11.41 -25.83 -7.29
C VAL A 149 -9.95 -26.09 -7.66
N VAL A 150 -9.58 -27.36 -7.89
CA VAL A 150 -8.21 -27.71 -8.30
C VAL A 150 -7.83 -27.01 -9.60
N LYS A 151 -8.71 -27.05 -10.62
CA LYS A 151 -8.48 -26.35 -11.89
C LYS A 151 -8.34 -24.84 -11.72
N ALA A 152 -9.15 -24.24 -10.86
CA ALA A 152 -9.12 -22.80 -10.61
C ALA A 152 -7.84 -22.37 -9.87
N VAL A 153 -7.33 -23.20 -8.96
CA VAL A 153 -6.05 -22.94 -8.27
C VAL A 153 -4.87 -23.14 -9.22
N ASP A 154 -4.92 -24.15 -10.08
CA ASP A 154 -3.86 -24.43 -11.06
C ASP A 154 -3.78 -23.37 -12.18
N SER A 155 -4.84 -22.59 -12.39
CA SER A 155 -4.89 -21.51 -13.39
C SER A 155 -4.34 -20.15 -12.91
N VAL A 156 -4.03 -20.02 -11.62
CA VAL A 156 -3.62 -18.79 -10.94
C VAL A 156 -2.10 -18.70 -10.78
#